data_AF-A0A833G9Z8-F1
#
_entry.id   AF-A0A833G9Z8-F1
#
_cell.length_a   1.000
_cell.length_b   1.000
_cell.length_c   1.000
_cell.angle_alpha   90.00
_cell.angle_beta   90.00
_cell.angle_gamma   90.00
#
_symmetry.space_group_name_H-M   'P 1'
#
loop_
_entity.id
_entity.type
_entity.pdbx_description
1 polymer ?
#
loop_
_entity_poly.entity_id
_entity_poly.type
_entity_poly.pdbx_seq_one_letter_code
_entity_poly.pdbx_strand_id
1 'polypeptide(L)'
;MAIEPIKISREDVALDLSRAVELYRNQGQNFQVSTAPGIDGIVRRIEVEALDERSSGDWAVFALANTTDRQLDRLIVAPHYRLVGSGLIWPDLGSNRIAAITPSEGFALDRQAGRDADIFLVTLNPGSIVTFIAELSSPRLPQVYL
;
A
#
# COMPACT_ATOMS: atom_id res chain seq x y z
N MET A 1 -16.48 6.89 -2.16
CA MET A 1 -15.95 7.64 -3.32
C MET A 1 -14.92 6.76 -4.00
N ALA A 2 -14.60 6.99 -5.27
CA ALA A 2 -13.54 6.24 -5.92
C ALA A 2 -12.18 6.84 -5.53
N ILE A 3 -11.16 6.01 -5.38
CA ILE A 3 -9.80 6.42 -5.03
C ILE A 3 -9.20 7.21 -6.21
N GLU A 4 -8.54 8.34 -5.94
CA GLU A 4 -7.81 9.08 -6.95
C GLU A 4 -6.43 8.45 -7.19
N PRO A 5 -6.08 8.09 -8.45
CA PRO A 5 -4.81 7.44 -8.73
C PRO A 5 -3.66 8.45 -8.82
N ILE A 6 -2.52 8.07 -8.26
CA ILE A 6 -1.27 8.81 -8.39
C ILE A 6 -0.58 8.38 -9.68
N LYS A 7 -0.30 9.36 -10.55
CA LYS A 7 0.43 9.11 -11.78
C LYS A 7 1.90 8.89 -11.46
N ILE A 8 2.44 7.82 -12.01
CA ILE A 8 3.86 7.48 -11.91
C ILE A 8 4.51 7.47 -13.28
N SER A 9 5.78 7.84 -13.29
CA SER A 9 6.67 7.92 -14.43
C SER A 9 7.99 7.22 -14.13
N ARG A 10 8.84 7.10 -15.15
CA ARG A 10 10.15 6.47 -15.00
C ARG A 10 11.13 7.29 -14.15
N GLU A 11 10.99 8.62 -14.21
CA GLU A 11 11.89 9.58 -13.58
C GLU A 11 11.61 9.72 -12.07
N ASP A 12 10.48 9.19 -11.59
CA ASP A 12 10.12 9.21 -10.18
C ASP A 12 11.05 8.27 -9.41
N VAL A 13 11.91 8.85 -8.57
CA VAL A 13 12.93 8.12 -7.79
C VAL A 13 12.37 7.61 -6.47
N ALA A 14 11.68 8.48 -5.73
CA ALA A 14 11.00 8.14 -4.48
C ALA A 14 9.77 9.04 -4.33
N LEU A 15 8.58 8.44 -4.29
CA LEU A 15 7.33 9.17 -4.12
C LEU A 15 6.76 8.94 -2.71
N ASP A 16 6.49 10.02 -1.97
CA ASP A 16 5.76 9.91 -0.69
C ASP A 16 4.26 9.74 -0.97
N LEU A 17 3.75 8.53 -0.72
CA LEU A 17 2.36 8.15 -0.93
C LEU A 17 1.47 8.50 0.28
N SER A 18 2.05 8.85 1.44
CA SER A 18 1.31 8.93 2.71
C SER A 18 0.15 9.91 2.71
N ARG A 19 0.19 10.95 1.85
CA ARG A 19 -0.90 11.92 1.73
C ARG A 19 -2.04 11.48 0.81
N ALA A 20 -1.81 10.44 0.00
CA ALA A 20 -2.77 9.87 -0.93
C ALA A 20 -3.38 8.55 -0.43
N VAL A 21 -2.92 8.05 0.73
CA VAL A 21 -3.50 6.87 1.38
C VAL A 21 -4.78 7.26 2.09
N GLU A 22 -5.86 6.55 1.78
CA GLU A 22 -7.09 6.56 2.56
C GLU A 22 -7.06 5.46 3.63
N LEU A 23 -7.40 5.82 4.87
CA LEU A 23 -7.45 4.88 5.99
C LEU A 23 -8.88 4.44 6.30
N TYR A 24 -9.04 3.13 6.48
CA TYR A 24 -10.28 2.49 6.87
C TYR A 24 -10.03 1.69 8.13
N ARG A 25 -10.66 2.09 9.25
CA ARG A 25 -10.39 1.48 10.55
C ARG A 25 -11.50 0.55 11.00
N ASN A 26 -11.16 -0.50 11.74
CA ASN A 26 -12.11 -1.44 12.34
C ASN A 26 -13.14 -1.99 11.33
N GLN A 27 -12.73 -2.28 10.09
CA GLN A 27 -13.60 -2.86 9.06
C GLN A 27 -13.77 -4.38 9.21
N GLY A 28 -12.98 -5.00 10.09
CA GLY A 28 -12.94 -6.45 10.25
C GLY A 28 -12.03 -7.13 9.22
N GLN A 29 -12.10 -8.45 9.18
CA GLN A 29 -11.23 -9.29 8.35
C GLN A 29 -11.61 -9.29 6.87
N ASN A 30 -12.87 -8.98 6.55
CA ASN A 30 -13.34 -8.86 5.16
C ASN A 30 -13.62 -7.40 4.88
N PHE A 31 -12.92 -6.83 3.90
CA PHE A 31 -12.99 -5.41 3.60
C PHE A 31 -13.43 -5.17 2.16
N GLN A 32 -14.50 -4.38 2.01
CA GLN A 32 -15.01 -3.99 0.70
C GLN A 32 -14.63 -2.55 0.37
N VAL A 33 -14.10 -2.35 -0.84
CA VAL A 33 -13.70 -1.00 -1.31
C VAL A 33 -14.01 -0.81 -2.79
N SER A 34 -14.24 0.44 -3.17
CA SER A 34 -14.31 0.84 -4.58
C SER A 34 -12.92 1.16 -5.11
N THR A 35 -12.55 0.57 -6.24
CA THR A 35 -11.26 0.84 -6.90
C THR A 35 -11.23 2.26 -7.49
N ALA A 36 -10.02 2.75 -7.78
CA ALA A 36 -9.88 3.80 -8.78
C ALA A 36 -10.54 3.35 -10.11
N PRO A 37 -11.06 4.29 -10.93
CA PRO A 37 -11.53 3.96 -12.27
C PRO A 37 -10.39 3.32 -13.07
N GLY A 38 -10.65 2.18 -13.69
CA GLY A 38 -9.70 1.55 -14.60
C GLY A 38 -9.45 2.40 -15.85
N ILE A 39 -8.61 1.91 -16.76
CA ILE A 39 -8.40 2.57 -18.07
C ILE A 39 -9.70 2.67 -18.90
N ASP A 40 -10.66 1.79 -18.63
CA ASP A 40 -12.01 1.79 -19.18
C ASP A 40 -12.97 2.78 -18.51
N GLY A 41 -12.50 3.50 -17.48
CA GLY A 41 -13.31 4.42 -16.68
C GLY A 41 -14.24 3.72 -15.68
N ILE A 42 -14.17 2.38 -15.55
CA ILE A 42 -15.09 1.63 -14.70
C ILE A 42 -14.51 1.51 -13.29
N VAL A 43 -15.31 1.95 -12.31
CA VAL A 43 -15.08 1.72 -10.88
C VAL A 43 -15.63 0.34 -10.52
N ARG A 44 -14.81 -0.49 -9.88
CA ARG A 44 -15.19 -1.83 -9.43
C ARG A 44 -15.32 -1.84 -7.92
N ARG A 45 -16.19 -2.70 -7.40
CA ARG A 45 -16.22 -3.03 -5.97
C ARG A 45 -15.54 -4.38 -5.80
N ILE A 46 -14.54 -4.42 -4.92
CA ILE A 46 -13.82 -5.65 -4.59
C ILE A 46 -13.94 -5.90 -3.10
N GLU A 47 -13.81 -7.17 -2.72
CA GLU A 47 -13.66 -7.62 -1.35
C GLU A 47 -12.27 -8.23 -1.21
N VAL A 48 -11.56 -7.88 -0.15
CA VAL A 48 -10.30 -8.51 0.23
C VAL A 48 -10.44 -9.09 1.63
N GLU A 49 -9.75 -10.21 1.85
CA GLU A 49 -9.68 -10.89 3.13
C GLU A 49 -8.32 -10.63 3.76
N ALA A 50 -8.30 -10.45 5.09
CA ALA A 50 -7.10 -10.34 5.88
C ALA A 50 -6.27 -11.62 5.77
N LEU A 51 -4.95 -11.45 5.62
CA LEU A 51 -4.02 -12.57 5.58
C LEU A 51 -3.36 -12.82 6.93
N ASP A 52 -3.41 -11.86 7.86
CA ASP A 52 -2.99 -12.05 9.25
C ASP A 52 -4.19 -12.46 10.12
N GLU A 53 -4.13 -13.63 10.76
CA GLU A 53 -5.17 -14.08 11.70
C GLU A 53 -5.33 -13.13 12.89
N ARG A 54 -4.33 -12.29 13.17
CA ARG A 54 -4.35 -11.26 14.22
C ARG A 54 -4.74 -9.89 13.69
N SER A 55 -5.31 -9.82 12.49
CA SER A 55 -5.72 -8.57 11.86
C SER A 55 -6.51 -7.69 12.81
N SER A 56 -6.11 -6.42 12.88
CA SER A 56 -6.88 -5.39 13.58
C SER A 56 -8.13 -4.97 12.80
N GLY A 57 -8.24 -5.40 11.53
CA GLY A 57 -9.27 -4.93 10.60
C GLY A 57 -9.05 -3.47 10.16
N ASP A 58 -7.82 -2.98 10.27
CA ASP A 58 -7.40 -1.68 9.77
C ASP A 58 -6.76 -1.83 8.38
N TRP A 59 -7.18 -0.98 7.45
CA TRP A 59 -6.82 -1.03 6.04
C TRP A 59 -6.36 0.33 5.54
N ALA A 60 -5.41 0.32 4.62
CA ALA A 60 -4.94 1.48 3.88
C ALA A 60 -5.15 1.25 2.38
N VAL A 61 -5.68 2.25 1.68
CA VAL A 61 -5.99 2.14 0.25
C VAL A 61 -5.37 3.30 -0.51
N PHE A 62 -4.71 2.99 -1.62
CA PHE A 62 -4.18 3.98 -2.56
C PHE A 62 -4.21 3.40 -3.98
N ALA A 63 -4.05 4.23 -5.00
CA ALA A 63 -4.00 3.77 -6.38
C ALA A 63 -2.83 4.38 -7.15
N LEU A 64 -2.24 3.60 -8.03
CA LEU A 64 -1.14 4.02 -8.90
C LEU A 64 -1.56 3.89 -10.37
N ALA A 65 -1.20 4.89 -11.18
CA ALA A 65 -1.41 4.90 -12.61
C ALA A 65 -0.07 4.95 -13.35
N ASN A 66 0.31 3.85 -14.02
CA ASN A 66 1.45 3.86 -14.92
C ASN A 66 1.06 4.53 -16.23
N THR A 67 1.43 5.81 -16.37
CA THR A 67 1.10 6.61 -17.56
C THR A 67 2.09 6.42 -18.71
N THR A 68 3.04 5.50 -18.57
CA THR A 68 4.09 5.25 -19.56
C THR A 68 3.72 4.11 -20.52
N ASP A 69 4.50 3.98 -21.59
CA ASP A 69 4.41 2.91 -22.59
C ASP A 69 5.21 1.66 -22.22
N ARG A 70 5.81 1.62 -21.03
CA ARG A 70 6.61 0.48 -20.54
C ARG A 70 6.15 0.00 -19.18
N GLN A 71 6.45 -1.26 -18.92
CA GLN A 71 6.29 -1.83 -17.59
C GLN A 71 7.22 -1.11 -16.60
N LEU A 72 6.71 -0.86 -15.40
CA LEU A 72 7.47 -0.28 -14.30
C LEU A 72 7.49 -1.27 -13.14
N ASP A 73 8.69 -1.62 -12.69
CA ASP A 73 8.88 -2.31 -11.42
C ASP A 73 9.21 -1.26 -10.34
N ARG A 74 8.50 -1.32 -9.22
CA ARG A 74 8.61 -0.38 -8.09
C ARG A 74 8.61 -1.14 -6.77
N LEU A 75 9.10 -0.49 -5.73
CA LEU A 75 9.06 -1.02 -4.37
C LEU A 75 8.12 -0.16 -3.56
N ILE A 76 7.06 -0.76 -3.02
CA ILE A 76 6.29 -0.10 -1.96
C ILE A 76 7.06 -0.33 -0.66
N VAL A 77 7.47 0.76 -0.01
CA VAL A 77 8.32 0.74 1.18
C VAL A 77 7.63 1.43 2.33
N ALA A 78 7.40 0.72 3.44
CA ALA A 78 6.91 1.28 4.70
C ALA A 78 7.96 1.12 5.80
N PRO A 79 8.73 2.17 6.14
CA PRO A 79 9.77 2.09 7.15
C PRO A 79 9.23 1.76 8.54
N HIS A 80 9.94 0.93 9.29
CA HIS A 80 9.60 0.56 10.66
C HIS A 80 9.86 1.68 11.69
N TYR A 81 10.23 2.90 11.26
CA TYR A 81 10.77 4.06 12.00
C TYR A 81 12.29 4.10 12.19
N ARG A 82 12.84 5.32 12.12
CA ARG A 82 14.13 5.71 12.71
C ARG A 82 13.90 6.82 13.73
N LEU A 83 14.49 6.69 14.91
CA LEU A 83 14.57 7.76 15.90
C LEU A 83 15.41 8.91 15.35
N VAL A 84 14.91 10.14 15.41
CA VAL A 84 15.77 11.34 15.40
C VAL A 84 15.51 12.09 16.71
N GLY A 85 16.42 11.91 17.68
CA GLY A 85 16.55 12.84 18.80
C GLY A 85 15.88 12.54 20.15
N SER A 86 15.53 11.30 20.54
CA SER A 86 15.09 11.03 21.92
C SER A 86 15.99 10.05 22.66
N GLY A 87 16.54 10.52 23.80
CA GLY A 87 17.17 9.67 24.79
C GLY A 87 16.10 8.82 25.47
N LEU A 88 16.11 7.52 25.17
CA LEU A 88 15.34 6.41 25.75
C LEU A 88 13.80 6.53 25.76
N ILE A 89 13.09 5.54 25.21
CA ILE A 89 12.36 4.44 25.90
C ILE A 89 11.82 3.54 24.76
N TRP A 90 12.25 2.27 24.74
CA TRP A 90 11.96 1.21 23.76
C TRP A 90 10.86 1.50 22.71
N PRO A 91 11.22 1.99 21.51
CA PRO A 91 10.30 1.99 20.38
C PRO A 91 10.00 0.55 20.00
N ASP A 92 8.84 0.29 19.39
CA ASP A 92 8.72 -0.93 18.60
C ASP A 92 9.72 -0.77 17.42
N LEU A 93 10.87 -1.43 17.55
CA LEU A 93 12.03 -1.24 16.67
C LEU A 93 12.05 -2.26 15.53
N GLY A 94 10.89 -2.79 15.15
CA GLY A 94 10.81 -3.81 14.11
C GLY A 94 9.48 -4.54 14.01
N SER A 95 8.37 -3.99 14.52
CA SER A 95 7.08 -4.58 14.15
C SER A 95 6.69 -4.13 12.74
N ASN A 96 6.19 -5.08 11.96
CA ASN A 96 5.63 -4.78 10.65
C ASN A 96 4.54 -3.70 10.80
N ARG A 97 4.47 -2.82 9.83
CA ARG A 97 3.43 -1.78 9.70
C ARG A 97 2.31 -2.26 8.80
N ILE A 98 2.68 -2.95 7.73
CA ILE A 98 1.78 -3.54 6.75
C ILE A 98 1.96 -5.05 6.87
N ALA A 99 0.88 -5.80 7.00
CA ALA A 99 0.91 -7.27 7.00
C ALA A 99 1.00 -7.80 5.57
N ALA A 100 0.10 -7.33 4.70
CA ALA A 100 0.01 -7.69 3.29
C ALA A 100 -0.46 -6.52 2.44
N ILE A 101 -0.19 -6.58 1.13
CA ILE A 101 -0.76 -5.66 0.14
C ILE A 101 -1.41 -6.49 -0.95
N THR A 102 -2.71 -6.32 -1.14
CA THR A 102 -3.48 -6.97 -2.20
C THR A 102 -3.85 -5.94 -3.27
N PRO A 103 -3.36 -6.08 -4.51
CA PRO A 103 -3.77 -5.25 -5.63
C PRO A 103 -5.16 -5.66 -6.13
N SER A 104 -5.88 -4.71 -6.73
CA SER A 104 -7.19 -4.95 -7.36
C SER A 104 -7.14 -5.96 -8.51
N GLU A 105 -5.94 -6.31 -8.98
CA GLU A 105 -5.70 -7.27 -10.05
C GLU A 105 -5.67 -8.73 -9.56
N GLY A 106 -5.60 -9.00 -8.24
CA GLY A 106 -5.67 -10.37 -7.72
C GLY A 106 -4.98 -10.59 -6.39
N PHE A 107 -3.90 -11.38 -6.42
CA PHE A 107 -3.25 -11.94 -5.23
C PHE A 107 -2.29 -10.96 -4.55
N ALA A 108 -2.11 -11.15 -3.25
CA ALA A 108 -1.19 -10.35 -2.45
C ALA A 108 0.24 -10.35 -3.02
N LEU A 109 0.90 -9.20 -2.89
CA LEU A 109 2.27 -9.00 -3.34
C LEU A 109 3.28 -9.79 -2.50
N ASP A 110 4.34 -10.24 -3.16
CA ASP A 110 5.47 -10.87 -2.49
C ASP A 110 6.27 -9.84 -1.68
N ARG A 111 6.35 -10.09 -0.37
CA ARG A 111 7.21 -9.32 0.53
C ARG A 111 8.68 -9.61 0.25
N GLN A 112 9.45 -8.55 0.15
CA GLN A 112 10.90 -8.60 0.01
C GLN A 112 11.59 -8.56 1.38
N ALA A 113 12.78 -9.14 1.48
CA ALA A 113 13.54 -9.11 2.72
C ALA A 113 13.98 -7.67 3.05
N GLY A 114 13.53 -7.16 4.19
CA GLY A 114 13.89 -5.85 4.73
C GLY A 114 14.06 -5.94 6.23
N ARG A 115 15.13 -5.34 6.77
CA ARG A 115 15.38 -5.31 8.23
C ARG A 115 14.67 -4.15 8.92
N ASP A 116 14.54 -3.03 8.22
CA ASP A 116 14.08 -1.76 8.80
C ASP A 116 12.81 -1.21 8.11
N ALA A 117 12.19 -2.01 7.24
CA ALA A 117 11.01 -1.64 6.47
C ALA A 117 10.23 -2.87 5.99
N ASP A 118 8.92 -2.69 5.82
CA ASP A 118 8.11 -3.56 4.98
C ASP A 118 8.33 -3.18 3.52
N ILE A 119 8.68 -4.15 2.68
CA ILE A 119 9.01 -3.90 1.28
C ILE A 119 8.20 -4.88 0.44
N PHE A 120 7.51 -4.38 -0.58
CA PHE A 120 6.74 -5.19 -1.53
C PHE A 120 7.14 -4.81 -2.94
N LEU A 121 7.49 -5.81 -3.76
CA LEU A 121 7.74 -5.59 -5.18
C LEU A 121 6.39 -5.50 -5.90
N VAL A 122 6.24 -4.48 -6.73
CA VAL A 122 5.09 -4.33 -7.61
C VAL A 122 5.55 -4.11 -9.04
N THR A 123 4.87 -4.78 -9.96
CA THR A 123 5.03 -4.61 -11.39
C THR A 123 3.77 -3.98 -11.96
N LEU A 124 3.91 -2.84 -12.62
CA LEU A 124 2.80 -2.07 -13.19
C LEU A 124 2.90 -2.09 -14.72
N ASN A 125 1.91 -2.68 -15.37
CA ASN A 125 1.83 -2.74 -16.83
C ASN A 125 1.68 -1.34 -17.46
N PRO A 126 2.11 -1.14 -18.72
CA PRO A 126 1.88 0.12 -19.44
C PRO A 126 0.39 0.52 -19.41
N GLY A 127 0.10 1.78 -19.08
CA GLY A 127 -1.26 2.32 -19.05
C GLY A 127 -2.16 1.79 -17.92
N SER A 128 -1.67 0.92 -17.03
CA SER A 128 -2.52 0.34 -15.98
C SER A 128 -2.84 1.33 -14.86
N ILE A 129 -4.02 1.17 -14.26
CA ILE A 129 -4.42 1.83 -13.02
C ILE A 129 -4.76 0.73 -12.02
N VAL A 130 -4.00 0.65 -10.93
CA VAL A 130 -4.11 -0.42 -9.95
C VAL A 130 -4.40 0.18 -8.58
N THR A 131 -5.43 -0.33 -7.92
CA THR A 131 -5.72 0.02 -6.52
C THR A 131 -5.04 -0.99 -5.61
N PHE A 132 -4.34 -0.53 -4.59
CA PHE A 132 -3.64 -1.34 -3.61
C PHE A 132 -4.35 -1.24 -2.27
N ILE A 133 -4.55 -2.40 -1.64
CA ILE A 133 -5.22 -2.52 -0.36
C ILE A 133 -4.23 -3.15 0.61
N ALA A 134 -3.71 -2.33 1.51
CA ALA A 134 -2.75 -2.72 2.53
C ALA A 134 -3.48 -3.08 3.82
N GLU A 135 -3.29 -4.31 4.29
CA GLU A 135 -3.68 -4.73 5.63
C GLU A 135 -2.68 -4.15 6.64
N LEU A 136 -3.16 -3.39 7.62
CA LEU A 136 -2.31 -2.73 8.60
C LEU A 136 -2.14 -3.58 9.86
N SER A 137 -0.88 -3.72 10.27
CA SER A 137 -0.53 -4.36 11.55
C SER A 137 -0.63 -3.39 12.74
N SER A 138 -0.92 -2.10 12.48
CA SER A 138 -1.14 -1.09 13.53
C SER A 138 -2.14 -0.03 13.08
N PRO A 139 -2.87 0.62 14.01
CA PRO A 139 -3.86 1.66 13.69
C PRO A 139 -3.24 3.00 13.22
N ARG A 140 -1.91 3.13 13.28
CA ARG A 140 -1.20 4.32 12.82
C ARG A 140 -0.91 4.21 11.33
N LEU A 141 -1.18 5.29 10.60
CA LEU A 141 -0.81 5.40 9.19
C LEU A 141 0.73 5.26 9.05
N PRO A 142 1.23 4.23 8.35
CA PRO A 142 2.65 4.19 8.05
C PRO A 142 3.04 5.31 7.09
N GLN A 143 4.31 5.72 7.18
CA GLN A 143 4.93 6.36 6.02
C GLN A 143 5.01 5.33 4.90
N VAL A 144 4.58 5.69 3.69
CA VAL A 144 4.58 4.79 2.54
C VAL A 144 5.27 5.50 1.39
N TYR A 145 6.30 4.85 0.85
CA TYR A 145 7.06 5.34 -0.28
C TYR A 145 6.93 4.39 -1.47
N LEU A 146 7.07 4.92 -2.68
CA LEU A 146 7.19 4.17 -3.94
C LEU A 146 8.54 4.43 -4.61
#